data_AF-A0A8R1DJ86-F1
#
_entry.id   AF-A0A8R1DJ86-F1
#
_cell.length_a   1.000
_cell.length_b   1.000
_cell.length_c   1.000
_cell.angle_alpha   90.00
_cell.angle_beta   90.00
_cell.angle_gamma   90.00
#
_symmetry.space_group_name_H-M   'P 1'
#
loop_
_entity.id
_entity.type
_entity.pdbx_description
1 polymer ?
#
loop_
_entity_poly.entity_id
_entity_poly.type
_entity_poly.pdbx_seq_one_letter_code
_entity_poly.pdbx_strand_id
1 'polypeptide(L)'
;MLINGTFQCGPAPKFPENTTSCCPVNGLWSSWSGYGRNDNDTLWLRSRKCVSEEAGCACFGNSAETKEDCPCRAMVDITKVAIGTGSYGVYPTQYTINETSCEYYGTLVLSTNPVKGNYPCNYGCFGDLCYNYTSIIRYEVPNNPGVASELRVSDCSSSDGNLVSFMCDLNALYWKLMYNGQYVNGWAQMNLSPA
;
A
#
# COMPACT_ATOMS: atom_id res chain seq x y z
N MET A 1 -25.38 -17.27 21.64
CA MET A 1 -24.82 -18.59 22.02
C MET A 1 -25.35 -19.61 21.02
N LEU A 2 -24.51 -20.50 20.49
CA LEU A 2 -24.96 -21.56 19.57
C LEU A 2 -25.57 -22.69 20.42
N ILE A 3 -26.88 -22.92 20.30
CA ILE A 3 -27.56 -24.05 20.93
C ILE A 3 -28.40 -24.72 19.83
N ASN A 4 -28.17 -26.01 19.57
CA ASN A 4 -28.85 -26.77 18.50
C ASN A 4 -28.80 -26.11 17.11
N GLY A 5 -27.65 -25.57 16.70
CA GLY A 5 -27.46 -24.99 15.36
C GLY A 5 -28.20 -23.67 15.11
N THR A 6 -28.84 -23.10 16.14
CA THR A 6 -29.51 -21.79 16.06
C THR A 6 -28.86 -20.78 16.99
N PHE A 7 -28.71 -19.53 16.53
CA PHE A 7 -28.29 -18.43 17.40
C PHE A 7 -29.47 -18.08 18.33
N GLN A 8 -29.39 -18.52 19.58
CA GLN A 8 -30.24 -17.98 20.63
C GLN A 8 -29.78 -16.55 20.92
N CYS A 9 -30.67 -15.59 20.69
CA CYS A 9 -30.57 -14.26 21.26
C CYS A 9 -30.35 -14.45 22.77
N GLY A 10 -29.25 -13.92 23.32
CA GLY A 10 -29.04 -13.94 24.78
C GLY A 10 -30.25 -13.31 25.49
N PRO A 11 -30.46 -13.56 26.80
CA PRO A 11 -31.63 -13.08 27.52
C PRO A 11 -31.79 -11.57 27.32
N ALA A 12 -32.74 -11.19 26.47
CA ALA A 12 -32.96 -9.81 26.08
C ALA A 12 -34.01 -9.19 27.00
N PRO A 13 -33.81 -7.96 27.52
CA PRO A 13 -34.91 -7.19 28.07
C PRO A 13 -35.94 -6.97 26.95
N LYS A 14 -37.22 -7.15 27.27
CA LYS A 14 -38.37 -7.16 26.36
C LYS A 14 -38.23 -6.16 25.19
N PHE A 15 -37.79 -6.65 24.04
CA PHE A 15 -37.94 -5.92 22.78
C PHE A 15 -39.35 -6.14 22.25
N PRO A 16 -39.95 -5.14 21.59
CA PRO A 16 -41.32 -5.21 21.11
C PRO A 16 -41.48 -6.40 20.15
N GLU A 17 -42.59 -7.10 20.35
CA GLU A 17 -43.06 -8.25 19.59
C GLU A 17 -42.90 -7.98 18.07
N ASN A 18 -42.29 -8.93 17.35
CA ASN A 18 -42.05 -8.97 15.89
C ASN A 18 -40.57 -8.94 15.41
N THR A 19 -39.64 -9.55 16.14
CA THR A 19 -38.35 -9.96 15.54
C THR A 19 -38.19 -11.47 15.64
N THR A 20 -38.83 -12.21 14.72
CA THR A 20 -38.81 -13.68 14.65
C THR A 20 -37.46 -14.26 14.21
N SER A 21 -36.45 -13.42 13.96
CA SER A 21 -35.16 -13.82 13.43
C SER A 21 -34.04 -13.18 14.26
N CYS A 22 -33.28 -14.01 14.97
CA CYS A 22 -32.02 -13.61 15.64
C CYS A 22 -30.88 -13.37 14.63
N CYS A 23 -31.18 -13.23 13.33
CA CYS A 23 -30.17 -12.97 12.33
C CYS A 23 -29.68 -11.52 12.42
N PRO A 24 -28.35 -11.29 12.38
CA PRO A 24 -27.81 -9.96 12.12
C PRO A 24 -28.38 -9.43 10.81
N VAL A 25 -28.66 -8.13 10.76
CA VAL A 25 -29.06 -7.46 9.51
C VAL A 25 -27.95 -7.68 8.48
N ASN A 26 -28.31 -8.27 7.35
CA ASN A 26 -27.42 -8.66 6.25
C ASN A 26 -26.46 -9.84 6.49
N GLY A 27 -26.68 -10.62 7.55
CA GLY A 27 -25.82 -11.76 7.90
C GLY A 27 -24.42 -11.34 8.38
N LEU A 28 -23.55 -12.33 8.61
CA LEU A 28 -22.17 -12.12 9.03
C LEU A 28 -21.22 -12.72 8.00
N TRP A 29 -20.36 -11.87 7.42
CA TRP A 29 -19.30 -12.27 6.50
C TRP A 29 -17.99 -12.54 7.23
N SER A 30 -17.17 -13.47 6.71
CA SER A 30 -15.76 -13.55 7.06
C SER A 30 -15.02 -12.32 6.54
N SER A 31 -13.79 -12.09 7.04
CA SER A 31 -12.83 -11.25 6.35
C SER A 31 -12.59 -11.78 4.92
N TRP A 32 -12.30 -10.85 4.00
CA TRP A 32 -11.84 -11.19 2.67
C TRP A 32 -10.51 -11.95 2.73
N SER A 33 -10.32 -12.90 1.82
CA SER A 33 -8.98 -13.43 1.52
C SER A 33 -8.10 -12.33 0.94
N GLY A 34 -6.78 -12.57 0.92
CA GLY A 34 -5.90 -11.86 0.00
C GLY A 34 -6.32 -12.10 -1.45
N TYR A 35 -5.91 -11.19 -2.34
CA TYR A 35 -6.05 -11.41 -3.77
C TYR A 35 -5.08 -12.49 -4.25
N GLY A 36 -5.52 -13.29 -5.21
CA GLY A 36 -4.69 -14.20 -6.00
C GLY A 36 -5.01 -14.03 -7.49
N ARG A 37 -4.20 -14.64 -8.36
CA ARG A 37 -4.51 -14.68 -9.79
C ARG A 37 -5.56 -15.74 -10.09
N ASN A 38 -6.36 -15.51 -11.13
CA ASN A 38 -7.17 -16.55 -11.74
C ASN A 38 -6.30 -17.53 -12.54
N ASP A 39 -6.86 -18.67 -12.91
CA ASP A 39 -6.15 -19.74 -13.63
C ASP A 39 -5.51 -19.28 -14.97
N ASN A 40 -6.02 -18.21 -15.56
CA ASN A 40 -5.53 -17.66 -16.83
C ASN A 40 -4.55 -16.48 -16.65
N ASP A 41 -4.21 -16.09 -15.42
CA ASP A 41 -3.42 -14.90 -15.14
C ASP A 41 -3.91 -13.66 -15.89
N THR A 42 -5.22 -13.39 -15.86
CA THR A 42 -5.84 -12.19 -16.43
C THR A 42 -6.52 -11.31 -15.40
N LEU A 43 -6.94 -11.88 -14.26
CA LEU A 43 -7.70 -11.18 -13.23
C LEU A 43 -7.14 -11.50 -11.84
N TRP A 44 -7.23 -10.52 -10.97
CA TRP A 44 -7.07 -10.67 -9.53
C TRP A 44 -8.41 -11.03 -8.90
N LEU A 45 -8.45 -12.09 -8.09
CA LEU A 45 -9.65 -12.56 -7.40
C LEU A 45 -9.44 -12.66 -5.90
N ARG A 46 -10.50 -12.36 -5.14
CA ARG A 46 -10.57 -12.66 -3.71
C ARG A 46 -11.96 -13.16 -3.35
N SER A 47 -12.05 -13.88 -2.23
CA SER A 47 -13.31 -14.43 -1.76
C SER A 47 -13.52 -14.21 -0.26
N ARG A 48 -14.77 -14.33 0.17
CA ARG A 48 -15.20 -14.34 1.57
C ARG A 48 -16.36 -15.31 1.75
N LYS A 49 -16.53 -15.87 2.95
CA LYS A 49 -17.59 -16.81 3.27
C LYS A 49 -18.68 -16.14 4.12
N CYS A 50 -19.94 -16.45 3.86
CA CYS A 50 -21.02 -16.11 4.78
C CYS A 50 -20.95 -17.06 5.97
N VAL A 51 -20.52 -16.59 7.14
CA VAL A 51 -20.37 -17.43 8.33
C VAL A 51 -21.70 -17.63 9.06
N SER A 52 -22.69 -16.78 8.80
CA SER A 52 -24.03 -16.91 9.38
C SER A 52 -24.97 -17.84 8.62
N GLU A 53 -24.58 -18.26 7.41
CA GLU A 53 -25.41 -19.10 6.53
C GLU A 53 -25.65 -20.49 7.11
N GLU A 54 -24.64 -21.06 7.78
CA GLU A 54 -24.74 -22.35 8.50
C GLU A 54 -25.79 -22.32 9.62
N ALA A 55 -26.16 -21.13 10.10
CA ALA A 55 -27.20 -20.91 11.10
C ALA A 55 -28.55 -20.46 10.50
N GLY A 56 -28.70 -20.53 9.17
CA GLY A 56 -29.92 -20.12 8.46
C GLY A 56 -30.04 -18.61 8.22
N CYS A 57 -28.99 -17.84 8.49
CA CYS A 57 -28.98 -16.40 8.28
C CYS A 57 -28.20 -16.04 7.01
N ALA A 58 -28.92 -15.76 5.93
CA ALA A 58 -28.32 -15.41 4.64
C ALA A 58 -27.57 -14.07 4.70
N CYS A 59 -26.45 -14.01 3.99
CA CYS A 59 -25.73 -12.76 3.79
C CYS A 59 -26.18 -12.06 2.50
N PHE A 60 -26.16 -10.74 2.49
CA PHE A 60 -26.41 -9.95 1.29
C PHE A 60 -25.10 -9.42 0.70
N GLY A 61 -24.96 -9.52 -0.63
CA GLY A 61 -23.78 -9.09 -1.39
C GLY A 61 -22.93 -10.25 -1.93
N ASN A 62 -21.84 -9.90 -2.62
CA ASN A 62 -21.00 -10.90 -3.31
C ASN A 62 -20.04 -11.61 -2.36
N SER A 63 -19.86 -12.91 -2.58
CA SER A 63 -18.85 -13.75 -1.91
C SER A 63 -17.50 -13.78 -2.64
N ALA A 64 -17.45 -13.25 -3.87
CA ALA A 64 -16.25 -13.14 -4.69
C ALA A 64 -16.16 -11.75 -5.33
N GLU A 65 -14.95 -11.29 -5.57
CA GLU A 65 -14.65 -10.03 -6.24
C GLU A 65 -13.47 -10.23 -7.19
N THR A 66 -13.53 -9.58 -8.36
CA THR A 66 -12.47 -9.58 -9.37
C THR A 66 -12.00 -8.16 -9.69
N LYS A 67 -10.71 -8.02 -10.03
CA LYS A 67 -10.09 -6.80 -10.56
C LYS A 67 -9.17 -7.12 -11.73
N GLU A 68 -9.12 -6.23 -12.71
CA GLU A 68 -8.18 -6.32 -13.84
C GLU A 68 -6.79 -5.81 -13.41
N ASP A 69 -6.76 -4.64 -12.77
CA ASP A 69 -5.54 -4.00 -12.29
C ASP A 69 -5.05 -4.56 -10.95
N CYS A 70 -3.78 -4.31 -10.63
CA CYS A 70 -3.18 -4.65 -9.35
C CYS A 70 -4.01 -4.09 -8.19
N PRO A 71 -4.41 -4.92 -7.20
CA PRO A 71 -5.39 -4.54 -6.20
C PRO A 71 -4.83 -3.62 -5.09
N CYS A 72 -3.52 -3.34 -5.09
CA CYS A 72 -2.94 -2.40 -4.15
C CYS A 72 -3.49 -0.99 -4.36
N ARG A 73 -3.67 -0.26 -3.26
CA ARG A 73 -4.10 1.13 -3.31
C ARG A 73 -3.14 2.00 -4.11
N ALA A 74 -3.67 2.99 -4.81
CA ALA A 74 -2.86 4.00 -5.47
C ALA A 74 -1.95 4.70 -4.45
N MET A 75 -0.70 4.98 -4.83
CA MET A 75 0.19 5.78 -4.00
C MET A 75 -0.32 7.21 -3.92
N VAL A 76 -0.26 7.81 -2.73
CA VAL A 76 -0.66 9.20 -2.52
C VAL A 76 0.49 10.15 -2.82
N ASP A 77 0.18 11.35 -3.28
CA ASP A 77 1.18 12.41 -3.40
C ASP A 77 1.59 12.88 -2.00
N ILE A 78 2.83 12.59 -1.63
CA ILE A 78 3.40 12.97 -0.34
C ILE A 78 4.31 14.20 -0.44
N THR A 79 4.31 14.96 -1.54
CA THR A 79 5.27 16.06 -1.77
C THR A 79 5.40 17.01 -0.58
N LYS A 80 4.27 17.42 0.01
CA LYS A 80 4.27 18.29 1.20
C LYS A 80 4.90 17.64 2.43
N VAL A 81 4.61 16.35 2.64
CA VAL A 81 5.16 15.57 3.76
C VAL A 81 6.66 15.32 3.56
N ALA A 82 7.07 15.02 2.32
CA ALA A 82 8.46 14.79 1.96
C ALA A 82 9.32 16.05 2.14
N ILE A 83 8.84 17.22 1.72
CA ILE A 83 9.56 18.50 1.89
C ILE A 83 9.58 18.93 3.36
N GLY A 84 8.50 18.68 4.09
CA GLY A 84 8.33 19.12 5.48
C GLY A 84 8.39 20.65 5.57
N THR A 85 9.13 21.17 6.54
CA THR A 85 9.33 22.62 6.73
C THR A 85 10.61 23.16 6.07
N GLY A 86 11.36 22.31 5.35
CA GLY A 86 12.60 22.71 4.70
C GLY A 86 12.39 23.39 3.34
N SER A 87 13.41 24.07 2.83
CA SER A 87 13.42 24.65 1.47
C SER A 87 13.91 23.64 0.41
N TYR A 88 13.46 22.37 0.53
CA TYR A 88 13.86 21.29 -0.37
C TYR A 88 12.89 21.15 -1.53
N GLY A 89 13.41 20.66 -2.66
CA GLY A 89 12.58 20.22 -3.79
C GLY A 89 12.30 18.73 -3.74
N VAL A 90 11.29 18.31 -4.49
CA VAL A 90 11.11 16.92 -4.91
C VAL A 90 11.25 16.86 -6.43
N TYR A 91 11.78 15.76 -6.94
CA TYR A 91 11.81 15.50 -8.37
C TYR A 91 10.55 14.72 -8.77
N PRO A 92 9.88 15.05 -9.89
CA PRO A 92 8.70 14.33 -10.35
C PRO A 92 9.00 12.83 -10.51
N THR A 93 8.22 12.00 -9.83
CA THR A 93 8.37 10.55 -9.87
C THR A 93 7.79 9.99 -11.16
N GLN A 94 8.63 9.39 -12.00
CA GLN A 94 8.19 8.53 -13.09
C GLN A 94 8.06 7.11 -12.55
N TYR A 95 6.98 6.40 -12.88
CA TYR A 95 6.78 5.04 -12.40
C TYR A 95 6.07 4.16 -13.43
N THR A 96 6.27 2.86 -13.26
CA THR A 96 5.60 1.81 -14.02
C THR A 96 5.09 0.75 -13.05
N ILE A 97 3.88 0.26 -13.27
CA ILE A 97 3.31 -0.87 -12.54
C ILE A 97 3.23 -2.06 -13.49
N ASN A 98 3.75 -3.20 -13.06
CA ASN A 98 3.46 -4.48 -13.70
C ASN A 98 2.18 -5.03 -13.07
N GLU A 99 1.05 -4.89 -13.78
CA GLU A 99 -0.27 -5.28 -13.29
C GLU A 99 -0.42 -6.79 -13.07
N THR A 100 0.42 -7.61 -13.72
CA THR A 100 0.42 -9.06 -13.60
C THR A 100 1.20 -9.54 -12.38
N SER A 101 2.41 -9.03 -12.16
CA SER A 101 3.22 -9.39 -10.98
C SER A 101 2.93 -8.52 -9.76
N CYS A 102 2.16 -7.45 -9.91
CA CYS A 102 1.89 -6.46 -8.86
C CYS A 102 3.19 -5.85 -8.29
N GLU A 103 4.09 -5.49 -9.19
CA GLU A 103 5.34 -4.82 -8.88
C GLU A 103 5.28 -3.36 -9.37
N TYR A 104 5.74 -2.45 -8.54
CA TYR A 104 5.84 -1.03 -8.86
C TYR A 104 7.31 -0.66 -8.93
N TYR A 105 7.69 0.04 -10.01
CA TYR A 105 9.04 0.53 -10.23
C TYR A 105 9.01 2.05 -10.40
N GLY A 106 9.70 2.77 -9.53
CA GLY A 106 9.93 4.20 -9.64
C GLY A 106 11.29 4.48 -10.27
N THR A 107 11.32 5.19 -11.40
CA THR A 107 12.58 5.60 -12.03
C THR A 107 13.17 6.80 -11.31
N LEU A 108 14.41 6.65 -10.86
CA LEU A 108 15.19 7.69 -10.21
C LEU A 108 16.00 8.42 -11.27
N VAL A 109 15.99 9.75 -11.22
CA VAL A 109 16.92 10.53 -12.04
C VAL A 109 18.30 10.53 -11.33
N LEU A 110 19.36 10.16 -12.04
CA LEU A 110 20.74 10.13 -11.50
C LEU A 110 21.62 11.15 -12.23
N SER A 111 21.19 12.42 -12.26
CA SER A 111 21.91 13.50 -12.97
C SER A 111 22.61 14.44 -12.00
N THR A 112 23.81 14.85 -12.38
CA THR A 112 24.63 15.86 -11.70
C THR A 112 24.82 17.14 -12.55
N ASN A 113 23.99 17.44 -13.55
CA ASN A 113 24.20 18.58 -14.46
C ASN A 113 23.20 19.75 -14.31
N PRO A 114 23.65 20.99 -14.00
CA PRO A 114 22.76 22.15 -13.76
C PRO A 114 22.22 22.76 -15.02
N VAL A 115 22.98 22.60 -16.10
CA VAL A 115 22.76 23.33 -17.35
C VAL A 115 21.58 22.76 -18.13
N LYS A 116 21.13 21.53 -17.80
CA LYS A 116 19.97 20.86 -18.42
C LYS A 116 18.73 20.74 -17.52
N GLY A 117 18.77 21.27 -16.29
CA GLY A 117 17.61 21.24 -15.38
C GLY A 117 17.29 19.89 -14.72
N ASN A 118 18.22 18.94 -14.67
CA ASN A 118 18.00 17.61 -14.06
C ASN A 118 18.96 17.39 -12.87
N TYR A 119 18.43 17.27 -11.64
CA TYR A 119 19.24 16.90 -10.47
C TYR A 119 18.50 16.20 -9.36
N PRO A 120 18.76 14.89 -9.20
CA PRO A 120 18.50 14.23 -7.93
C PRO A 120 19.62 13.25 -7.59
N CYS A 121 20.83 13.82 -7.61
CA CYS A 121 21.97 13.35 -6.85
C CYS A 121 22.25 14.41 -5.79
N ASN A 122 22.29 13.96 -4.54
CA ASN A 122 22.38 14.84 -3.39
C ASN A 122 23.65 14.52 -2.59
N TYR A 123 24.09 15.53 -1.84
CA TYR A 123 24.85 15.28 -0.64
C TYR A 123 23.91 14.81 0.49
N GLY A 124 24.26 13.73 1.19
CA GLY A 124 23.48 13.24 2.32
C GLY A 124 24.31 12.43 3.30
N CYS A 125 24.02 12.59 4.59
CA CYS A 125 24.66 11.83 5.68
C CYS A 125 23.64 10.91 6.35
N PHE A 126 24.01 9.64 6.49
CA PHE A 126 23.20 8.58 7.07
C PHE A 126 24.00 7.94 8.22
N GLY A 127 23.73 8.41 9.44
CA GLY A 127 24.61 8.14 10.58
C GLY A 127 25.96 8.84 10.40
N ASP A 128 27.06 8.11 10.62
CA ASP A 128 28.43 8.64 10.49
C ASP A 128 28.96 8.65 9.04
N LEU A 129 28.17 8.16 8.07
CA LEU A 129 28.57 8.04 6.66
C LEU A 129 27.93 9.13 5.82
N CYS A 130 28.75 9.92 5.12
CA CYS A 130 28.30 10.96 4.20
C CYS A 130 28.66 10.62 2.75
N TYR A 131 27.74 10.92 1.84
CA TYR A 131 27.85 10.62 0.40
C TYR A 131 27.64 11.89 -0.40
N ASN A 132 28.53 12.16 -1.36
CA ASN A 132 28.47 13.36 -2.21
C ASN A 132 27.56 13.18 -3.43
N TYR A 133 27.31 11.95 -3.86
CA TYR A 133 26.55 11.66 -5.08
C TYR A 133 25.59 10.51 -4.86
N THR A 134 24.51 10.76 -4.12
CA THR A 134 23.54 9.71 -3.81
C THR A 134 22.10 10.09 -4.14
N SER A 135 21.32 9.10 -4.58
CA SER A 135 19.88 9.23 -4.74
C SER A 135 19.19 8.97 -3.41
N ILE A 136 18.34 9.90 -3.00
CA ILE A 136 17.62 9.89 -1.74
C ILE A 136 16.14 9.96 -2.06
N ILE A 137 15.36 9.08 -1.43
CA ILE A 137 13.91 9.17 -1.43
C ILE A 137 13.41 9.46 -0.02
N ARG A 138 12.26 10.10 0.05
CA ARG A 138 11.43 10.13 1.25
C ARG A 138 10.14 9.39 0.99
N TYR A 139 9.64 8.68 1.99
CA TYR A 139 8.40 7.92 1.89
C TYR A 139 7.60 8.01 3.19
N GLU A 140 6.28 7.95 3.08
CA GLU A 140 5.38 7.99 4.22
C GLU A 140 4.90 6.58 4.56
N VAL A 141 5.00 6.21 5.83
CA VAL A 141 4.50 4.92 6.32
C VAL A 141 3.03 5.05 6.79
N PRO A 142 2.20 4.03 6.57
CA PRO A 142 0.78 4.05 6.94
C PRO A 142 0.48 4.34 8.41
N ASN A 143 1.33 3.82 9.29
CA ASN A 143 1.11 3.86 10.74
C ASN A 143 1.57 5.18 11.36
N ASN A 144 2.18 6.08 10.58
CA ASN A 144 2.64 7.40 11.03
C ASN A 144 2.44 8.44 9.91
N PRO A 145 1.18 8.74 9.54
CA PRO A 145 0.88 9.68 8.47
C PRO A 145 1.33 11.10 8.84
N GLY A 146 1.76 11.87 7.83
CA GLY A 146 2.30 13.21 8.00
C GLY A 146 3.79 13.27 8.34
N VAL A 147 4.46 12.12 8.48
CA VAL A 147 5.90 12.03 8.75
C VAL A 147 6.60 11.23 7.65
N ALA A 148 7.60 11.84 7.04
CA ALA A 148 8.44 11.18 6.06
C ALA A 148 9.62 10.45 6.72
N SER A 149 9.85 9.21 6.28
CA SER A 149 11.10 8.48 6.47
C SER A 149 12.02 8.73 5.28
N GLU A 150 13.33 8.80 5.53
CA GLU A 150 14.34 9.01 4.49
C GLU A 150 15.11 7.72 4.21
N LEU A 151 15.39 7.47 2.93
CA LEU A 151 16.19 6.34 2.49
C LEU A 151 17.20 6.77 1.42
N ARG A 152 18.45 6.37 1.65
CA ARG A 152 19.49 6.32 0.62
C ARG A 152 19.27 5.11 -0.27
N VAL A 153 19.02 5.33 -1.56
CA VAL A 153 18.76 4.21 -2.49
C VAL A 153 20.05 3.72 -3.15
N SER A 154 20.84 4.62 -3.73
CA SER A 154 21.99 4.23 -4.55
C SER A 154 23.03 5.35 -4.67
N ASP A 155 24.24 4.99 -5.10
CA ASP A 155 25.23 5.94 -5.61
C ASP A 155 24.91 6.32 -7.04
N CYS A 156 24.93 7.62 -7.34
CA CYS A 156 24.64 8.14 -8.67
C CYS A 156 25.69 7.77 -9.73
N SER A 157 26.88 7.35 -9.30
CA SER A 157 27.93 6.86 -10.20
C SER A 157 27.77 5.38 -10.57
N SER A 158 26.80 4.67 -9.97
CA SER A 158 26.56 3.25 -10.25
C SER A 158 25.65 3.06 -11.47
N SER A 159 25.97 2.07 -12.32
CA SER A 159 25.13 1.67 -13.46
C SER A 159 23.82 1.00 -13.03
N ASP A 160 23.76 0.50 -11.80
CA ASP A 160 22.75 -0.47 -11.35
C ASP A 160 21.64 0.16 -10.48
N GLY A 161 21.68 1.49 -10.28
CA GLY A 161 20.95 2.18 -9.20
C GLY A 161 19.81 3.12 -9.63
N ASN A 162 19.22 2.95 -10.82
CA ASN A 162 18.28 3.92 -11.41
C ASN A 162 16.81 3.75 -10.96
N LEU A 163 16.50 2.85 -10.04
CA LEU A 163 15.12 2.59 -9.66
C LEU A 163 14.92 2.29 -8.18
N VAL A 164 13.70 2.56 -7.71
CA VAL A 164 13.17 2.10 -6.43
C VAL A 164 12.02 1.13 -6.71
N SER A 165 12.04 -0.03 -6.06
CA SER A 165 11.05 -1.08 -6.29
C SER A 165 10.14 -1.31 -5.10
N PHE A 166 8.88 -1.61 -5.38
CA PHE A 166 7.87 -1.96 -4.40
C PHE A 166 7.09 -3.18 -4.89
N MET A 167 6.62 -3.99 -3.95
CA MET A 167 5.78 -5.15 -4.21
C MET A 167 4.46 -4.99 -3.48
N CYS A 168 3.34 -5.33 -4.12
CA CYS A 168 2.04 -5.31 -3.46
C CYS A 168 1.94 -6.42 -2.42
N ASP A 169 1.51 -6.08 -1.20
CA ASP A 169 0.99 -7.07 -0.27
C ASP A 169 -0.48 -7.34 -0.60
N LEU A 170 -0.76 -8.51 -1.17
CA LEU A 170 -2.10 -8.88 -1.65
C LEU A 170 -3.12 -9.13 -0.53
N ASN A 171 -2.69 -9.17 0.74
CA ASN A 171 -3.59 -9.26 1.90
C ASN A 171 -3.86 -7.87 2.47
N ALA A 172 -2.80 -7.10 2.75
CA ALA A 172 -2.93 -5.78 3.33
C ALA A 172 -3.46 -4.74 2.32
N LEU A 173 -3.14 -4.93 1.03
CA LEU A 173 -3.37 -4.01 -0.09
C LEU A 173 -2.52 -2.74 -0.02
N TYR A 174 -1.32 -2.89 0.51
CA TYR A 174 -0.30 -1.86 0.67
C TYR A 174 0.94 -2.21 -0.16
N TRP A 175 1.56 -1.19 -0.75
CA TRP A 175 2.89 -1.33 -1.35
C TRP A 175 3.94 -1.51 -0.26
N LYS A 176 4.80 -2.53 -0.40
CA LYS A 176 5.98 -2.76 0.43
C LYS A 176 7.22 -2.34 -0.34
N LEU A 177 8.02 -1.45 0.24
CA LEU A 177 9.32 -1.07 -0.30
C LEU A 177 10.25 -2.29 -0.26
N MET A 178 10.76 -2.74 -1.41
CA MET A 178 11.55 -3.97 -1.49
C MET A 178 12.88 -3.88 -0.73
N TYR A 179 13.39 -2.67 -0.52
CA TYR A 179 14.64 -2.43 0.20
C TYR A 179 14.59 -2.86 1.68
N ASN A 180 13.51 -2.52 2.39
CA ASN A 180 13.40 -2.76 3.84
C ASN A 180 12.08 -3.42 4.28
N GLY A 181 11.20 -3.76 3.34
CA GLY A 181 9.91 -4.40 3.60
C GLY A 181 8.85 -3.50 4.24
N GLN A 182 9.10 -2.20 4.41
CA GLN A 182 8.14 -1.29 5.02
C GLN A 182 6.98 -0.98 4.08
N TYR A 183 5.78 -0.87 4.66
CA TYR A 183 4.63 -0.38 3.93
C TYR A 183 4.73 1.11 3.63
N VAL A 184 4.22 1.51 2.47
CA VAL A 184 4.31 2.89 1.98
C VAL A 184 2.95 3.39 1.52
N ASN A 185 2.59 4.61 1.94
CA ASN A 185 1.46 5.40 1.43
C ASN A 185 1.82 6.06 0.10
N GLY A 186 3.01 6.66 0.04
CA GLY A 186 3.58 7.27 -1.15
C GLY A 186 5.05 7.60 -0.91
N TRP A 187 5.75 7.98 -1.96
CA TRP A 187 7.17 8.33 -1.92
C TRP A 187 7.47 9.49 -2.87
N ALA A 188 8.61 10.14 -2.66
CA ALA A 188 9.13 11.19 -3.51
C ALA A 188 10.65 11.10 -3.59
N GLN A 189 11.24 11.33 -4.77
CA GLN A 189 12.67 11.51 -4.90
C GLN A 189 13.06 12.93 -4.45
N MET A 190 14.06 13.05 -3.59
CA MET A 190 14.43 14.33 -3.00
C MET A 190 15.44 15.09 -3.87
N ASN A 191 15.30 16.42 -3.86
CA ASN A 191 16.27 17.38 -4.37
C ASN A 191 16.64 18.33 -3.23
N LEU A 192 17.67 17.96 -2.47
CA LEU A 192 18.08 18.63 -1.24
C LEU A 192 19.09 19.74 -1.48
N SER A 193 20.03 19.53 -2.42
CA SER A 193 20.97 20.49 -3.00
C SER A 193 21.92 19.67 -3.88
N PRO A 194 22.38 20.17 -5.04
CA PRO A 194 23.52 19.57 -5.72
C PRO A 194 24.76 19.65 -4.81
N ALA A 195 25.58 18.60 -4.86
CA ALA A 195 26.97 18.63 -4.39
C ALA A 195 27.86 19.40 -5.38
#